data_AF-A0A967B6F6-F1
#
_entry.id   AF-A0A967B6F6-F1
#
_cell.length_a   1.000
_cell.length_b   1.000
_cell.length_c   1.000
_cell.angle_alpha   90.00
_cell.angle_beta   90.00
_cell.angle_gamma   90.00
#
_symmetry.space_group_name_H-M   'P 1'
#
loop_
_entity.id
_entity.type
_entity.pdbx_description
1 polymer ?
#
loop_
_entity_poly.entity_id
_entity_poly.type
_entity_poly.pdbx_seq_one_letter_code
_entity_poly.pdbx_strand_id
1 'polypeptide(L)'
;MVDYGRRCDDLAQGLTSEEPEAPHQGARRLSRRLLALAHQACDQGELDVARMLLEATETVFTRRREYEGAVGRRLGEQIVLAYERWWKLSNPPEEKTQKEVAWSFASVRKMLLSGPDTDMC
;
A
#
# COMPACT_ATOMS: atom_id res chain seq x y z
N MET A 1 12.11 6.70 20.23
CA MET A 1 11.89 6.23 18.84
C MET A 1 11.07 4.96 18.95
N VAL A 2 9.79 5.00 18.56
CA VAL A 2 8.88 3.86 18.72
C VAL A 2 9.20 2.85 17.62
N ASP A 3 9.56 1.63 18.01
CA ASP A 3 9.85 0.53 17.10
C ASP A 3 8.52 -0.12 16.67
N TYR A 4 8.10 0.17 15.44
CA TYR A 4 6.79 -0.24 14.93
C TYR A 4 6.73 -1.72 14.52
N GLY A 5 7.86 -2.42 14.40
CA GLY A 5 7.89 -3.84 14.05
C GLY A 5 7.31 -4.74 15.15
N ARG A 6 7.64 -4.43 16.41
CA ARG A 6 7.23 -5.25 17.57
C ARG A 6 5.72 -5.24 17.84
N ARG A 7 5.03 -4.18 17.43
CA ARG A 7 3.57 -4.01 17.66
C ARG A 7 2.71 -4.90 16.77
N CYS A 8 3.26 -5.36 15.64
CA CYS A 8 2.56 -6.31 14.76
C CYS A 8 2.50 -7.72 15.37
N ASP A 9 3.55 -8.13 16.09
CA ASP A 9 3.58 -9.42 16.79
C ASP A 9 2.54 -9.49 17.92
N ASP A 10 2.36 -8.41 18.67
CA ASP A 10 1.35 -8.30 19.73
C ASP A 10 -0.09 -8.44 19.18
N LEU A 11 -0.33 -8.00 17.94
CA LEU A 11 -1.64 -8.13 17.28
C LEU A 11 -1.88 -9.55 16.75
N ALA A 12 -0.82 -10.28 16.38
CA ALA A 12 -0.92 -11.67 15.96
C ALA A 12 -1.26 -12.60 17.15
N GLN A 13 -0.71 -12.32 18.34
CA GLN A 13 -0.96 -13.13 19.55
C GLN A 13 -2.41 -13.01 20.08
N GLY A 14 -3.11 -11.90 19.81
CA GLY A 14 -4.50 -11.70 20.25
C GLY A 14 -5.57 -12.49 19.46
N LEU A 15 -5.18 -13.27 18.45
CA LEU A 15 -6.12 -14.02 17.59
C LEU A 15 -6.49 -15.42 18.12
N THR A 16 -5.82 -15.92 19.16
CA THR A 16 -6.00 -17.27 19.70
C THR A 16 -6.91 -17.37 20.93
N SER A 17 -7.46 -16.26 21.43
CA SER A 17 -8.40 -16.28 22.55
C SER A 17 -9.84 -16.40 22.06
N GLU A 18 -10.44 -17.56 22.36
CA GLU A 18 -11.87 -17.84 22.22
C GLU A 18 -12.66 -16.97 23.20
N GLU A 19 -13.32 -15.93 22.69
CA GLU A 19 -14.31 -15.15 23.43
C GLU A 19 -15.63 -15.13 22.64
N PRO A 20 -16.78 -15.05 23.34
CA PRO A 20 -18.08 -15.37 22.78
C PRO A 20 -18.50 -14.38 21.68
N GLU A 21 -18.88 -14.97 20.54
CA GLU A 21 -19.29 -14.31 19.30
C GLU A 21 -20.46 -13.33 19.49
N ALA A 22 -20.15 -12.04 19.53
CA ALA A 22 -21.11 -11.01 19.15
C ALA A 22 -21.10 -10.88 17.61
N PRO A 23 -22.27 -10.80 16.93
CA PRO A 23 -22.39 -10.96 15.47
C PRO A 23 -21.70 -9.86 14.64
N HIS A 24 -21.21 -8.79 15.26
CA HIS A 24 -20.45 -7.71 14.61
C HIS A 24 -18.92 -7.86 14.73
N GLN A 25 -18.41 -8.81 15.54
CA GLN A 25 -16.98 -9.01 15.75
C GLN A 25 -16.33 -9.88 14.66
N GLY A 26 -17.05 -10.87 14.12
CA GLY A 26 -16.53 -11.79 13.11
C GLY A 26 -16.10 -11.10 11.80
N ALA A 27 -16.78 -10.01 11.45
CA ALA A 27 -16.46 -9.18 10.28
C ALA A 27 -15.08 -8.51 10.38
N ARG A 28 -14.87 -7.76 11.46
CA ARG A 28 -13.60 -7.07 11.74
C ARG A 28 -12.44 -8.05 11.91
N ARG A 29 -12.73 -9.27 12.38
CA ARG A 29 -11.74 -10.36 12.44
C ARG A 29 -11.29 -10.78 11.04
N LEU A 30 -12.18 -10.80 10.05
CA LEU A 30 -11.81 -11.20 8.69
C LEU A 30 -10.88 -10.16 8.03
N SER A 31 -11.23 -8.88 8.05
CA SER A 31 -10.37 -7.82 7.48
C SER A 31 -8.98 -7.81 8.13
N ARG A 32 -8.92 -7.94 9.47
CA ARG A 32 -7.64 -8.02 10.19
C ARG A 32 -6.83 -9.27 9.85
N ARG A 33 -7.48 -10.43 9.71
CA ARG A 33 -6.81 -11.68 9.31
C ARG A 33 -6.24 -11.59 7.90
N LEU A 34 -7.03 -11.09 6.95
CA LEU A 34 -6.58 -10.89 5.56
C LEU A 34 -5.41 -9.91 5.51
N LEU A 35 -5.46 -8.83 6.29
CA LEU A 35 -4.35 -7.87 6.39
C LEU A 35 -3.08 -8.50 6.97
N ALA A 36 -3.20 -9.34 8.00
CA ALA A 36 -2.05 -10.05 8.56
C ALA A 36 -1.42 -11.01 7.53
N LEU A 37 -2.24 -11.75 6.80
CA LEU A 37 -1.79 -12.62 5.70
C LEU A 37 -1.15 -11.83 4.56
N ALA A 38 -1.66 -10.64 4.25
CA ALA A 38 -1.06 -9.76 3.24
C ALA A 38 0.34 -9.31 3.63
N HIS A 39 0.57 -8.99 4.91
CA HIS A 39 1.90 -8.68 5.41
C HIS A 39 2.84 -9.89 5.33
N GLN A 40 2.36 -11.07 5.70
CA GLN A 40 3.13 -12.31 5.58
C GLN A 40 3.50 -12.60 4.12
N ALA A 41 2.57 -12.45 3.18
CA ALA A 41 2.86 -12.61 1.75
C ALA A 41 3.89 -11.58 1.25
N CYS A 42 3.85 -10.34 1.77
CA CYS A 42 4.91 -9.35 1.52
C CYS A 42 6.27 -9.80 2.06
N ASP A 43 6.31 -10.39 3.27
CA ASP A 43 7.55 -10.91 3.88
C ASP A 43 8.13 -12.09 3.09
N GLN A 44 7.27 -12.88 2.46
CA GLN A 44 7.63 -14.03 1.63
C GLN A 44 8.00 -13.67 0.19
N GLY A 45 7.80 -12.41 -0.23
CA GLY A 45 8.03 -11.97 -1.62
C GLY A 45 6.92 -12.37 -2.60
N GLU A 46 5.81 -12.94 -2.12
CA GLU A 46 4.65 -13.30 -2.94
C GLU A 46 3.76 -12.07 -3.19
N LEU A 47 4.24 -11.13 -4.00
CA LEU A 47 3.61 -9.82 -4.19
C LEU A 47 2.22 -9.88 -4.85
N ASP A 48 1.97 -10.86 -5.72
CA ASP A 48 0.65 -11.06 -6.34
C ASP A 48 -0.39 -11.53 -5.32
N VAL A 49 0.02 -12.46 -4.44
CA VAL A 49 -0.83 -12.97 -3.35
C VAL A 49 -1.11 -11.86 -2.34
N ALA A 50 -0.08 -11.08 -1.97
CA ALA A 50 -0.24 -9.92 -1.12
C ALA A 50 -1.24 -8.92 -1.69
N ARG A 51 -1.16 -8.62 -3.00
CA ARG A 51 -2.11 -7.74 -3.68
C ARG A 51 -3.55 -8.26 -3.62
N MET A 52 -3.76 -9.52 -3.97
CA MET A 52 -5.10 -10.13 -3.92
C MET A 52 -5.70 -10.09 -2.50
N LEU A 53 -4.88 -10.33 -1.47
CA LEU A 53 -5.31 -10.25 -0.08
C LEU A 53 -5.66 -8.81 0.34
N LEU A 54 -4.92 -7.81 -0.13
CA LEU A 54 -5.22 -6.40 0.13
C LEU A 54 -6.53 -5.97 -0.54
N GLU A 55 -6.75 -6.33 -1.80
CA GLU A 55 -8.00 -6.04 -2.53
C GLU A 55 -9.20 -6.72 -1.87
N ALA A 56 -9.04 -7.97 -1.40
CA ALA A 56 -10.06 -8.67 -0.62
C ALA A 56 -10.33 -7.99 0.73
N THR A 57 -9.28 -7.54 1.42
CA THR A 57 -9.39 -6.81 2.70
C THR A 57 -10.20 -5.53 2.52
N GLU A 58 -9.88 -4.73 1.50
CA GLU A 58 -10.59 -3.50 1.17
C GLU A 58 -12.06 -3.76 0.82
N THR A 59 -12.32 -4.80 0.03
CA THR A 59 -13.69 -5.21 -0.32
C THR A 59 -14.51 -5.56 0.91
N VAL A 60 -13.93 -6.30 1.87
CA VAL A 60 -14.63 -6.67 3.11
C VAL A 60 -14.82 -5.43 4.00
N PHE A 61 -13.78 -4.61 4.17
CA PHE A 61 -13.78 -3.40 4.98
C PHE A 61 -14.86 -2.40 4.53
N THR A 62 -14.97 -2.18 3.22
CA THR A 62 -15.95 -1.24 2.62
C THR A 62 -17.37 -1.80 2.64
N ARG A 63 -17.59 -3.03 2.17
CA ARG A 63 -18.93 -3.64 2.11
C ARG A 63 -19.58 -3.77 3.48
N ARG A 64 -18.78 -4.00 4.52
CA ARG A 64 -19.27 -4.16 5.90
C ARG A 64 -19.29 -2.85 6.70
N ARG A 65 -18.96 -1.72 6.07
CA ARG A 65 -18.86 -0.39 6.70
C ARG A 65 -17.97 -0.37 7.95
N GLU A 66 -16.87 -1.12 7.91
CA GLU A 66 -15.95 -1.23 9.04
C GLU A 66 -15.16 0.06 9.31
N TYR A 67 -15.25 1.04 8.41
CA TYR A 67 -14.69 2.39 8.56
C TYR A 67 -15.37 3.22 9.67
N GLU A 68 -16.56 2.83 10.14
CA GLU A 68 -17.29 3.58 11.16
C GLU A 68 -16.63 3.46 12.55
N GLY A 69 -16.40 4.61 13.20
CA GLY A 69 -15.83 4.71 14.54
C GLY A 69 -14.30 4.81 14.60
N ALA A 70 -13.75 4.96 15.80
CA ALA A 70 -12.32 5.16 16.02
C ALA A 70 -11.46 3.92 15.67
N VAL A 71 -11.98 2.72 15.97
CA VAL A 71 -11.30 1.45 15.65
C VAL A 71 -11.27 1.19 14.13
N GLY A 72 -12.33 1.60 13.41
CA GLY A 72 -12.43 1.49 11.96
C GLY A 72 -11.43 2.39 11.24
N ARG A 73 -11.30 3.64 11.68
CA ARG A 73 -10.28 4.58 11.18
C ARG A 73 -8.87 4.00 11.30
N ARG A 74 -8.54 3.46 12.47
CA ARG A 74 -7.24 2.81 12.69
C ARG A 74 -7.02 1.60 11.77
N LEU A 75 -8.04 0.79 11.52
CA LEU A 75 -7.94 -0.32 10.58
C LEU A 75 -7.70 0.17 9.15
N GLY A 76 -8.39 1.25 8.73
CA GLY A 76 -8.15 1.90 7.45
C GLY A 76 -6.71 2.39 7.29
N GLU A 77 -6.14 3.02 8.31
CA GLU A 77 -4.72 3.42 8.32
C GLU A 77 -3.78 2.22 8.13
N GLN A 78 -4.08 1.08 8.78
CA GLN A 78 -3.26 -0.13 8.61
C GLN A 78 -3.36 -0.70 7.18
N ILE A 79 -4.54 -0.64 6.56
CA ILE A 79 -4.72 -1.05 5.15
C ILE A 79 -3.87 -0.17 4.22
N VAL A 80 -3.88 1.15 4.42
CA VAL A 80 -3.05 2.09 3.64
C VAL A 80 -1.57 1.77 3.79
N LEU A 81 -1.09 1.58 5.03
CA LEU A 81 0.31 1.22 5.28
C LEU A 81 0.72 -0.09 4.61
N ALA A 82 -0.19 -1.06 4.54
CA ALA A 82 0.08 -2.32 3.86
C ALA A 82 0.16 -2.15 2.33
N TYR A 83 -0.71 -1.33 1.72
CA TYR A 83 -0.61 -0.96 0.31
C TYR A 83 0.68 -0.21 -0.01
N GLU A 84 1.09 0.74 0.84
CA GLU A 84 2.37 1.45 0.66
C GLU A 84 3.56 0.48 0.70
N ARG A 85 3.53 -0.48 1.63
CA ARG A 85 4.56 -1.50 1.73
C ARG A 85 4.63 -2.37 0.48
N TRP A 86 3.48 -2.89 0.03
CA TRP A 86 3.39 -3.68 -1.21
C TRP A 86 3.92 -2.88 -2.41
N TRP A 87 3.55 -1.60 -2.51
CA TRP A 87 3.99 -0.74 -3.61
C TRP A 87 5.50 -0.56 -3.62
N LYS A 88 6.12 -0.31 -2.45
CA LYS A 88 7.59 -0.19 -2.32
C LYS A 88 8.32 -1.46 -2.72
N LEU A 89 7.78 -2.63 -2.36
CA LEU A 89 8.36 -3.92 -2.73
C LEU A 89 8.20 -4.21 -4.22
N SER A 90 7.07 -3.81 -4.81
CA SER A 90 6.80 -3.97 -6.25
C SER A 90 7.54 -2.94 -7.12
N ASN A 91 7.98 -1.82 -6.53
CA ASN A 91 8.67 -0.71 -7.19
C ASN A 91 9.94 -0.38 -6.40
N PRO A 92 10.98 -1.23 -6.44
CA PRO A 92 12.23 -0.95 -5.74
C PRO A 92 12.79 0.41 -6.17
N PRO A 93 13.33 1.22 -5.23
CA PRO A 93 13.63 2.63 -5.47
C PRO A 93 14.70 2.93 -6.53
N GLU A 94 15.35 1.94 -7.16
CA GLU A 94 16.36 2.19 -8.20
C GLU A 94 16.37 1.11 -9.29
N GLU A 95 15.48 1.24 -10.29
CA GLU A 95 15.78 0.90 -11.69
C GLU A 95 14.78 1.50 -12.70
N LYS A 96 14.04 2.56 -12.35
CA LYS A 96 13.50 3.45 -13.39
C LYS A 96 14.64 4.33 -13.85
N THR A 97 15.47 3.74 -14.71
CA THR A 97 16.37 4.40 -15.66
C THR A 97 16.26 5.92 -15.64
N GLN A 98 17.11 6.54 -14.83
CA GLN A 98 17.54 7.93 -14.95
C GLN A 98 18.02 8.29 -16.37
N LYS A 99 18.13 7.28 -17.25
CA LYS A 99 18.33 7.37 -18.70
C LYS A 99 17.19 8.03 -19.49
N GLU A 100 15.93 8.00 -19.05
CA GLU A 100 14.83 8.50 -19.90
C GLU A 100 14.36 9.94 -19.61
N VAL A 101 14.68 10.50 -18.44
CA VAL A 101 14.32 11.90 -18.11
C VAL A 101 15.56 12.76 -17.85
N ALA A 102 16.60 12.56 -18.67
CA ALA A 102 17.63 13.58 -18.85
C ALA A 102 17.15 14.62 -19.90
N TRP A 103 15.89 15.05 -19.84
CA TRP A 103 15.53 16.34 -20.39
C TRP A 103 16.06 17.38 -19.43
N SER A 104 17.35 17.67 -19.59
CA SER A 104 17.95 18.79 -18.88
C SER A 104 17.14 20.05 -19.20
N PHE A 105 17.03 20.94 -18.23
CA PHE A 105 16.42 22.24 -18.45
C PHE A 105 17.08 22.99 -19.63
N ALA A 106 18.35 22.68 -19.92
CA ALA A 106 19.06 23.18 -21.10
C ALA A 106 18.51 22.61 -22.42
N SER A 107 18.10 21.34 -22.46
CA SER A 107 17.48 20.71 -23.64
C SER A 107 16.11 21.33 -23.94
N VAL A 108 15.28 21.54 -22.92
CA VAL A 108 13.96 22.20 -23.07
C VAL A 108 14.13 23.67 -23.48
N ARG A 109 15.07 24.37 -22.84
CA ARG A 109 15.40 25.76 -23.18
C ARG A 109 15.92 25.88 -24.62
N LYS A 110 16.76 24.95 -25.09
CA LYS A 110 17.24 24.94 -26.47
C LYS A 110 16.09 24.72 -27.44
N MET A 111 15.15 23.81 -27.16
CA MET A 111 13.99 23.57 -28.01
C MET A 111 13.06 24.80 -28.11
N LEU A 112 12.86 25.53 -27.01
CA LEU A 112 12.00 26.71 -26.98
C LEU A 112 12.66 27.97 -27.58
N LEU A 113 13.99 28.07 -27.53
CA LEU A 113 14.75 29.22 -28.04
C LEU A 113 15.27 29.02 -29.46
N SER A 114 15.29 27.78 -29.96
CA SER A 114 15.45 27.50 -31.39
C SER A 114 14.08 27.67 -32.04
N GLY A 115 13.71 28.92 -32.33
CA GLY A 115 12.53 29.17 -33.18
C GLY A 115 12.70 28.46 -34.53
N PRO A 116 11.60 28.18 -35.26
CA PRO A 116 11.72 27.64 -36.61
C PRO A 116 12.58 28.59 -37.43
N ASP A 117 13.66 28.09 -38.03
CA ASP A 117 14.49 28.85 -38.96
C ASP A 117 13.56 29.48 -39.99
N THR A 118 13.32 30.78 -39.86
CA THR A 118 12.69 31.60 -40.88
C THR A 118 13.70 31.84 -41.98
N ASP A 119 14.07 30.76 -42.66
CA ASP A 119 14.78 30.78 -43.94
C ASP A 119 13.92 30.01 -44.94
N MET A 120 12.85 30.66 -45.40
CA MET A 120 12.23 30.35 -46.69
C MET A 120 12.04 31.68 -47.42
N CYS A 121 12.88 31.87 -48.44
CA CYS A 121 12.77 32.86 -49.51
C CYS A 121 11.43 32.78 -50.24
#